data_AF-A0A229ULX2-F1
#
_entry.id   AF-A0A229ULX2-F1
#
_cell.length_a   1.000
_cell.length_b   1.000
_cell.length_c   1.000
_cell.angle_alpha   90.00
_cell.angle_beta   90.00
_cell.angle_gamma   90.00
#
_symmetry.space_group_name_H-M   'P 1'
#
loop_
_entity.id
_entity.type
_entity.pdbx_description
1 polymer ?
#
loop_
_entity_poly.entity_id
_entity_poly.type
_entity_poly.pdbx_seq_one_letter_code
_entity_poly.pdbx_strand_id
1 'polypeptide(L)'
;MTLNLDAMKQLIYQHAEGRLRKSYGIVEPASGAGEFHRLLLQALKQQVKPIQRQITNEEVFEAAVKSIGSNSRDWSTFIAKEPALRKLLAGYNPVQASMMDEETLLQQLRPYFPGTSCSTDCRAVAGWVRTLSRIPNYYAKVILNIVDAFHQIHGDTLPDEHMMICMSGLLSSPSSRWKGWSVLAGSELPFQERPESLKLHGMGYALASEFFRNLGWNGFKPDRHIKRLFAYWYNVDAMVTREEIQYYTDLIGSHNKDLADNIRYSLVGHKMTPEGVRYSEVDNLVWALGAYVLKKGKEQPLTAGASA
;
A
#
# COMPACT_ATOMS: atom_id res chain seq x y z
N MET A 1 -4.97 25.09 -4.15
CA MET A 1 -6.12 24.33 -4.70
C MET A 1 -6.18 23.03 -3.94
N THR A 2 -7.36 22.53 -3.54
CA THR A 2 -7.55 21.23 -2.85
C THR A 2 -8.48 20.32 -3.66
N LEU A 3 -8.49 19.01 -3.37
CA LEU A 3 -9.45 18.09 -3.98
C LEU A 3 -10.87 18.36 -3.48
N ASN A 4 -11.86 18.36 -4.39
CA ASN A 4 -13.27 18.46 -4.01
C ASN A 4 -13.81 17.07 -3.64
N LEU A 5 -13.64 16.67 -2.37
CA LEU A 5 -13.99 15.32 -1.91
C LEU A 5 -15.48 15.00 -2.07
N ASP A 6 -16.37 15.99 -1.95
CA ASP A 6 -17.80 15.75 -2.08
C ASP A 6 -18.22 15.50 -3.53
N ALA A 7 -17.66 16.25 -4.48
CA ALA A 7 -17.84 15.96 -5.90
C ALA A 7 -17.30 14.56 -6.27
N MET A 8 -16.15 14.16 -5.71
CA MET A 8 -15.57 12.84 -5.91
C MET A 8 -16.50 11.73 -5.38
N LYS A 9 -16.99 11.86 -4.14
CA LYS A 9 -17.95 10.91 -3.55
C LYS A 9 -19.21 10.80 -4.40
N GLN A 10 -19.78 11.94 -4.84
CA GLN A 10 -21.00 11.94 -5.65
C GLN A 10 -20.81 11.23 -6.98
N LEU A 11 -19.72 11.49 -7.69
CA LEU A 11 -19.42 10.81 -8.95
C LEU A 11 -19.22 9.30 -8.78
N ILE A 12 -18.53 8.88 -7.71
CA ILE A 12 -18.36 7.46 -7.39
C ILE A 12 -19.72 6.81 -7.13
N TYR A 13 -20.56 7.45 -6.31
CA TYR A 13 -21.89 6.93 -5.99
C TYR A 13 -22.76 6.79 -7.26
N GLN A 14 -22.84 7.84 -8.08
CA GLN A 14 -23.67 7.83 -9.29
C GLN A 14 -23.22 6.82 -10.34
N HIS A 15 -21.91 6.61 -10.50
CA HIS A 15 -21.38 5.85 -11.64
C HIS A 15 -20.76 4.50 -11.30
N ALA A 16 -20.42 4.25 -10.03
CA ALA A 16 -19.65 3.08 -9.62
C ALA A 16 -20.22 2.32 -8.41
N GLU A 17 -21.26 2.81 -7.73
CA GLU A 17 -21.80 2.17 -6.51
C GLU A 17 -22.08 0.67 -6.73
N GLY A 18 -22.90 0.30 -7.71
CA GLY A 18 -23.26 -1.10 -7.94
C GLY A 18 -22.05 -2.02 -8.22
N ARG A 19 -21.05 -1.53 -8.96
CA ARG A 19 -19.82 -2.30 -9.25
C ARG A 19 -18.95 -2.45 -8.01
N LEU A 20 -18.77 -1.38 -7.25
CA LEU A 20 -17.97 -1.38 -6.03
C LEU A 20 -18.66 -2.23 -4.94
N ARG A 21 -19.98 -2.13 -4.76
CA ARG A 21 -20.73 -2.98 -3.83
C ARG A 21 -20.52 -4.46 -4.12
N LYS A 22 -20.65 -4.86 -5.38
CA LYS A 22 -20.37 -6.24 -5.81
C LYS A 22 -18.91 -6.64 -5.55
N SER A 23 -17.96 -5.76 -5.85
CA SER A 23 -16.51 -6.06 -5.73
C SER A 23 -16.05 -6.19 -4.28
N TYR A 24 -16.69 -5.45 -3.37
CA TYR A 24 -16.29 -5.32 -1.96
C TYR A 24 -17.27 -5.97 -0.99
N GLY A 25 -18.30 -6.68 -1.48
CA GLY A 25 -19.28 -7.36 -0.63
C GLY A 25 -20.11 -6.41 0.23
N ILE A 26 -20.37 -5.19 -0.24
CA ILE A 26 -21.19 -4.20 0.49
C ILE A 26 -22.66 -4.54 0.23
N VAL A 27 -23.28 -5.22 1.20
CA VAL A 27 -24.65 -5.74 1.10
C VAL A 27 -25.67 -4.62 1.23
N GLU A 28 -25.51 -3.72 2.19
CA GLU A 28 -26.47 -2.67 2.48
C GLU A 28 -26.45 -1.56 1.43
N PRO A 29 -27.62 -1.11 0.93
CA PRO A 29 -27.71 0.06 0.07
C PRO A 29 -27.42 1.32 0.89
N ALA A 30 -26.56 2.19 0.36
CA ALA A 30 -26.27 3.48 0.99
C ALA A 30 -27.37 4.50 0.67
N SER A 31 -27.75 5.32 1.64
CA SER A 31 -28.72 6.41 1.49
C SER A 31 -28.18 7.61 0.70
N GLY A 32 -26.88 7.62 0.41
CA GLY A 32 -26.22 8.64 -0.39
C GLY A 32 -24.69 8.48 -0.45
N ALA A 33 -24.03 9.41 -1.15
CA ALA A 33 -22.60 9.32 -1.45
C ALA A 33 -21.70 9.30 -0.21
N GLY A 34 -22.04 10.07 0.84
CA GLY A 34 -21.27 10.10 2.09
C GLY A 34 -21.31 8.77 2.83
N GLU A 35 -22.50 8.17 2.96
CA GLU A 35 -22.65 6.85 3.56
C GLU A 35 -21.97 5.76 2.73
N PHE A 36 -22.11 5.83 1.40
CA PHE A 36 -21.47 4.86 0.51
C PHE A 36 -19.95 4.87 0.68
N HIS A 37 -19.33 6.05 0.76
CA HIS A 37 -17.91 6.17 1.02
C HIS A 37 -17.51 5.54 2.37
N ARG A 38 -18.27 5.78 3.44
CA ARG A 38 -18.03 5.15 4.75
C ARG A 38 -18.08 3.62 4.66
N LEU A 39 -19.10 3.07 3.99
CA LEU A 39 -19.23 1.62 3.80
C LEU A 39 -18.08 1.05 2.96
N LEU A 40 -17.63 1.77 1.93
CA LEU A 40 -16.47 1.38 1.13
C LEU A 40 -15.19 1.32 1.96
N LEU A 41 -14.91 2.33 2.79
CA LEU A 41 -13.75 2.34 3.69
C LEU A 41 -13.80 1.17 4.69
N GLN A 42 -14.97 0.86 5.23
CA GLN A 42 -15.16 -0.30 6.11
C GLN A 42 -14.89 -1.62 5.37
N ALA A 43 -15.39 -1.77 4.15
CA ALA A 43 -15.19 -2.98 3.34
C ALA A 43 -13.73 -3.17 2.91
N LEU A 44 -12.99 -2.09 2.68
CA LEU A 44 -11.55 -2.11 2.42
C LEU A 44 -10.75 -2.57 3.64
N LYS A 45 -11.29 -2.40 4.87
CA LYS A 45 -10.61 -2.72 6.15
C LYS A 45 -9.27 -1.98 6.33
N GLN A 46 -9.15 -0.79 5.76
CA GLN A 46 -7.93 0.05 5.80
C GLN A 46 -8.12 1.26 6.73
N GLN A 47 -8.60 1.03 7.96
CA GLN A 47 -8.71 2.09 8.95
C GLN A 47 -7.31 2.52 9.41
N VAL A 48 -7.08 3.83 9.45
CA VAL A 48 -5.80 4.39 9.92
C VAL A 48 -5.60 4.11 11.40
N LYS A 49 -4.43 3.59 11.77
CA LYS A 49 -4.02 3.22 13.13
C LYS A 49 -2.58 3.72 13.40
N PRO A 50 -2.22 4.09 14.65
CA PRO A 50 -0.87 4.55 14.99
C PRO A 50 0.20 3.51 14.65
N ILE A 51 1.33 3.90 14.04
CA ILE A 51 2.39 2.95 13.61
C ILE A 51 2.87 2.07 14.77
N GLN A 52 3.15 2.67 15.92
CA GLN A 52 3.61 1.99 17.14
C GLN A 52 2.45 1.23 17.80
N ARG A 53 2.29 -0.05 17.44
CA ARG A 53 1.26 -0.95 17.99
C ARG A 53 1.67 -2.42 17.84
N GLN A 54 0.98 -3.29 18.55
CA GLN A 54 1.11 -4.74 18.36
C GLN A 54 0.37 -5.17 17.09
N ILE A 55 1.04 -5.98 16.26
CA ILE A 55 0.48 -6.62 15.06
C ILE A 55 1.03 -8.04 15.02
N THR A 56 0.17 -9.03 14.82
CA THR A 56 0.59 -10.44 14.74
C THR A 56 1.15 -10.79 13.36
N ASN A 57 1.87 -11.91 13.27
CA ASN A 57 2.35 -12.38 11.97
C ASN A 57 1.21 -12.78 11.04
N GLU A 58 0.06 -13.20 11.56
CA GLU A 58 -1.16 -13.44 10.78
C GLU A 58 -1.66 -12.16 10.12
N GLU A 59 -1.70 -11.06 10.86
CA GLU A 59 -2.12 -9.75 10.31
C GLU A 59 -1.12 -9.24 9.27
N VAL A 60 0.19 -9.40 9.51
CA VAL A 60 1.24 -9.10 8.52
C VAL A 60 1.06 -9.95 7.26
N PHE A 61 0.80 -11.25 7.43
CA PHE A 61 0.65 -12.16 6.30
C PHE A 61 -0.62 -11.86 5.50
N GLU A 62 -1.74 -11.58 6.17
CA GLU A 62 -2.99 -11.16 5.53
C GLU A 62 -2.78 -9.87 4.71
N ALA A 63 -2.10 -8.86 5.29
CA ALA A 63 -1.80 -7.60 4.60
C ALA A 63 -0.93 -7.81 3.35
N ALA A 64 0.06 -8.70 3.44
CA ALA A 64 0.94 -9.03 2.33
C ALA A 64 0.19 -9.77 1.21
N VAL A 65 -0.58 -10.80 1.55
CA VAL A 65 -1.36 -11.58 0.58
C VAL A 65 -2.40 -10.72 -0.14
N LYS A 66 -3.09 -9.81 0.58
CA LYS A 66 -4.03 -8.86 -0.04
C LYS A 66 -3.35 -7.88 -0.98
N SER A 67 -2.18 -7.36 -0.59
CA SER A 67 -1.39 -6.49 -1.47
C SER A 67 -1.02 -7.22 -2.77
N ILE A 68 -0.46 -8.42 -2.68
CA ILE A 68 -0.11 -9.26 -3.85
C ILE A 68 -1.36 -9.61 -4.68
N GLY A 69 -2.48 -9.92 -4.03
CA GLY A 69 -3.77 -10.19 -4.68
C GLY A 69 -4.32 -9.01 -5.49
N SER A 70 -4.04 -7.78 -5.04
CA SER A 70 -4.42 -6.54 -5.73
C SER A 70 -3.59 -6.25 -6.99
N ASN A 71 -2.47 -6.95 -7.19
CA ASN A 71 -1.58 -6.70 -8.31
C ASN A 71 -2.22 -7.07 -9.65
N SER A 72 -2.50 -6.07 -10.48
CA SER A 72 -2.92 -6.22 -11.88
C SER A 72 -4.13 -7.14 -12.11
N ARG A 73 -5.02 -7.24 -11.11
CA ARG A 73 -6.20 -8.11 -11.14
C ARG A 73 -7.48 -7.33 -10.85
N ASP A 74 -8.58 -7.88 -11.32
CA ASP A 74 -9.90 -7.45 -10.86
C ASP A 74 -10.08 -7.87 -9.40
N TRP A 75 -10.23 -6.89 -8.52
CA TRP A 75 -10.37 -7.12 -7.08
C TRP A 75 -11.57 -8.00 -6.74
N SER A 76 -12.68 -7.89 -7.48
CA SER A 76 -13.87 -8.72 -7.26
C SER A 76 -13.57 -10.21 -7.46
N THR A 77 -12.68 -10.53 -8.41
CA THR A 77 -12.26 -11.91 -8.68
C THR A 77 -11.36 -12.44 -7.57
N PHE A 78 -10.48 -11.60 -7.02
CA PHE A 78 -9.62 -11.98 -5.90
C PHE A 78 -10.44 -12.19 -4.62
N ILE A 79 -11.30 -11.22 -4.27
CA ILE A 79 -12.14 -11.28 -3.06
C ILE A 79 -13.06 -12.50 -3.06
N ALA A 80 -13.66 -12.85 -4.20
CA ALA A 80 -14.51 -14.04 -4.30
C ALA A 80 -13.77 -15.34 -3.95
N LYS A 81 -12.43 -15.37 -4.11
CA LYS A 81 -11.59 -16.52 -3.81
C LYS A 81 -10.84 -16.40 -2.48
N GLU A 82 -10.84 -15.23 -1.84
CA GLU A 82 -10.11 -14.98 -0.59
C GLU A 82 -10.48 -15.96 0.52
N PRO A 83 -11.76 -16.34 0.75
CA PRO A 83 -12.08 -17.28 1.82
C PRO A 83 -11.43 -18.66 1.64
N ALA A 84 -11.37 -19.16 0.40
CA ALA A 84 -10.72 -20.43 0.09
C ALA A 84 -9.18 -20.30 0.15
N LEU A 85 -8.61 -19.17 -0.29
CA LEU A 85 -7.19 -18.87 -0.13
C LEU A 85 -6.80 -18.78 1.35
N ARG A 86 -7.60 -18.11 2.18
CA ARG A 86 -7.41 -18.02 3.63
C ARG A 86 -7.41 -19.40 4.25
N LYS A 87 -8.32 -20.29 3.84
CA LYS A 87 -8.34 -21.69 4.30
C LYS A 87 -7.07 -22.44 3.88
N LEU A 88 -6.62 -22.30 2.64
CA LEU A 88 -5.36 -22.88 2.15
C LEU A 88 -4.17 -22.42 3.01
N LEU A 89 -4.16 -21.13 3.36
CA LEU A 89 -3.11 -20.51 4.18
C LEU A 89 -3.37 -20.63 5.68
N ALA A 90 -4.17 -21.62 6.12
CA ALA A 90 -4.45 -21.92 7.52
C ALA A 90 -4.91 -20.69 8.34
N GLY A 91 -5.83 -19.90 7.79
CA GLY A 91 -6.30 -18.67 8.44
C GLY A 91 -5.28 -17.53 8.41
N TYR A 92 -4.32 -17.55 7.47
CA TYR A 92 -3.12 -16.72 7.46
C TYR A 92 -2.14 -17.02 8.59
N ASN A 93 -2.16 -18.21 9.19
CA ASN A 93 -1.11 -18.63 10.11
C ASN A 93 0.15 -19.07 9.34
N PRO A 94 1.26 -18.31 9.35
CA PRO A 94 2.43 -18.64 8.54
C PRO A 94 3.16 -19.90 9.04
N VAL A 95 3.11 -20.20 10.34
CA VAL A 95 3.72 -21.42 10.90
C VAL A 95 2.98 -22.65 10.38
N GLN A 96 1.66 -22.66 10.44
CA GLN A 96 0.84 -23.76 9.92
C GLN A 96 0.94 -23.86 8.39
N ALA A 97 0.90 -22.73 7.69
CA ALA A 97 1.07 -22.72 6.23
C ALA A 97 2.45 -23.27 5.81
N SER A 98 3.49 -23.08 6.63
CA SER A 98 4.84 -23.61 6.37
C SER A 98 4.99 -25.12 6.59
N MET A 99 3.98 -25.80 7.14
CA MET A 99 3.96 -27.26 7.25
C MET A 99 3.67 -27.95 5.91
N MET A 100 3.08 -27.23 4.95
CA MET A 100 2.93 -27.71 3.57
C MET A 100 4.27 -27.59 2.86
N ASP A 101 4.65 -28.62 2.10
CA ASP A 101 5.85 -28.55 1.27
C ASP A 101 5.72 -27.41 0.22
N GLU A 102 6.83 -26.75 -0.06
CA GLU A 102 6.82 -25.53 -0.87
C GLU A 102 6.31 -25.76 -2.30
N GLU A 103 6.62 -26.92 -2.90
CA GLU A 103 6.16 -27.27 -4.25
C GLU A 103 4.63 -27.41 -4.29
N THR A 104 4.06 -28.15 -3.35
CA THR A 104 2.61 -28.30 -3.21
C THR A 104 1.94 -26.96 -2.89
N LEU A 105 2.53 -26.15 -2.01
CA LEU A 105 2.01 -24.81 -1.72
C LEU A 105 1.96 -23.96 -2.99
N LEU A 106 3.06 -23.90 -3.75
CA LEU A 106 3.12 -23.17 -5.01
C LEU A 106 2.07 -23.67 -6.01
N GLN A 107 1.88 -24.97 -6.14
CA GLN A 107 0.88 -25.55 -7.02
C GLN A 107 -0.55 -25.16 -6.61
N GLN A 108 -0.86 -25.25 -5.30
CA GLN A 108 -2.18 -24.92 -4.76
C GLN A 108 -2.48 -23.42 -4.76
N LEU A 109 -1.47 -22.55 -4.79
CA LEU A 109 -1.66 -21.10 -4.88
C LEU A 109 -2.09 -20.63 -6.27
N ARG A 110 -1.72 -21.33 -7.35
CA ARG A 110 -1.96 -20.89 -8.74
C ARG A 110 -3.41 -20.49 -9.05
N PRO A 111 -4.45 -21.24 -8.61
CA PRO A 111 -5.85 -20.89 -8.88
C PRO A 111 -6.28 -19.52 -8.30
N TYR A 112 -5.57 -19.05 -7.28
CA TYR A 112 -5.86 -17.80 -6.56
C TYR A 112 -5.13 -16.59 -7.15
N PHE A 113 -4.04 -16.83 -7.86
CA PHE A 113 -3.21 -15.79 -8.50
C PHE A 113 -3.15 -15.98 -10.03
N PRO A 114 -4.29 -15.97 -10.75
CA PRO A 114 -4.27 -16.14 -12.20
C PRO A 114 -3.57 -14.96 -12.89
N GLY A 115 -3.18 -15.15 -14.16
CA GLY A 115 -2.59 -14.11 -15.00
C GLY A 115 -1.08 -14.24 -15.18
N THR A 116 -0.49 -13.26 -15.86
CA THR A 116 0.93 -13.26 -16.27
C THR A 116 1.91 -13.20 -15.10
N SER A 117 1.50 -12.66 -13.95
CA SER A 117 2.31 -12.59 -12.73
C SER A 117 2.19 -13.82 -11.82
N CYS A 118 1.40 -14.85 -12.20
CA CYS A 118 1.05 -16.00 -11.35
C CYS A 118 2.25 -16.61 -10.62
N SER A 119 3.29 -17.03 -11.36
CA SER A 119 4.47 -17.66 -10.77
C SER A 119 5.24 -16.75 -9.83
N THR A 120 5.27 -15.45 -10.10
CA THR A 120 5.94 -14.46 -9.24
C THR A 120 5.14 -14.23 -7.97
N ASP A 121 3.82 -14.11 -8.07
CA ASP A 121 2.94 -13.87 -6.94
C ASP A 121 2.85 -15.08 -6.01
N CYS A 122 2.79 -16.31 -6.55
CA CYS A 122 2.83 -17.53 -5.75
C CYS A 122 4.16 -17.66 -4.97
N ARG A 123 5.30 -17.37 -5.63
CA ARG A 123 6.61 -17.35 -4.97
C ARG A 123 6.70 -16.26 -3.91
N ALA A 124 6.08 -15.11 -4.13
CA ALA A 124 6.03 -14.05 -3.14
C ALA A 124 5.27 -14.47 -1.88
N VAL A 125 4.10 -15.10 -2.04
CA VAL A 125 3.32 -15.64 -0.91
C VAL A 125 4.11 -16.73 -0.16
N ALA A 126 4.75 -17.66 -0.87
CA ALA A 126 5.62 -18.67 -0.24
C ALA A 126 6.82 -18.04 0.49
N GLY A 127 7.42 -16.98 -0.07
CA GLY A 127 8.48 -16.19 0.57
C GLY A 127 8.01 -15.55 1.88
N TRP A 128 6.80 -15.01 1.91
CA TRP A 128 6.17 -14.49 3.13
C TRP A 128 5.94 -15.59 4.18
N VAL A 129 5.40 -16.76 3.78
CA VAL A 129 5.25 -17.91 4.68
C VAL A 129 6.58 -18.26 5.34
N ARG A 130 7.65 -18.42 4.55
CA ARG A 130 8.99 -18.76 5.03
C ARG A 130 9.57 -17.70 5.98
N THR A 131 9.35 -16.43 5.66
CA THR A 131 9.85 -15.30 6.45
C THR A 131 9.16 -15.24 7.81
N LEU A 132 7.83 -15.27 7.80
CA LEU A 132 7.02 -15.08 9.00
C LEU A 132 6.94 -16.33 9.88
N SER A 133 7.20 -17.52 9.36
CA SER A 133 7.33 -18.73 10.18
C SER A 133 8.64 -18.78 10.97
N ARG A 134 9.69 -18.10 10.50
CA ARG A 134 11.02 -18.06 11.14
C ARG A 134 11.20 -16.87 12.07
N ILE A 135 10.48 -15.78 11.82
CA ILE A 135 10.64 -14.52 12.56
C ILE A 135 9.39 -14.26 13.38
N PRO A 136 9.38 -14.64 14.67
CA PRO A 136 8.28 -14.32 15.54
C PRO A 136 8.17 -12.80 15.71
N ASN A 137 6.95 -12.28 15.68
CA ASN A 137 6.65 -10.86 15.80
C ASN A 137 7.41 -10.00 14.78
N TYR A 138 7.34 -10.36 13.49
CA TYR A 138 8.03 -9.67 12.39
C TYR A 138 7.78 -8.16 12.41
N TYR A 139 6.56 -7.73 12.72
CA TYR A 139 6.23 -6.30 12.80
C TYR A 139 7.09 -5.58 13.85
N ALA A 140 7.14 -6.09 15.09
CA ALA A 140 7.95 -5.49 16.14
C ALA A 140 9.45 -5.65 15.88
N LYS A 141 9.89 -6.85 15.51
CA LYS A 141 11.31 -7.16 15.33
C LYS A 141 11.94 -6.51 14.11
N VAL A 142 11.19 -6.31 13.04
CA VAL A 142 11.74 -5.81 11.77
C VAL A 142 11.18 -4.44 11.43
N ILE A 143 9.85 -4.32 11.29
CA ILE A 143 9.23 -3.08 10.82
C ILE A 143 9.46 -1.93 11.81
N LEU A 144 9.19 -2.11 13.10
CA LEU A 144 9.35 -1.05 14.10
C LEU A 144 10.82 -0.67 14.33
N ASN A 145 11.75 -1.63 14.35
CA ASN A 145 13.18 -1.31 14.43
C ASN A 145 13.67 -0.43 13.26
N ILE A 146 13.11 -0.61 12.06
CA ILE A 146 13.44 0.22 10.89
C ILE A 146 12.79 1.60 11.00
N VAL A 147 11.56 1.69 11.53
CA VAL A 147 10.90 2.96 11.87
C VAL A 147 11.75 3.75 12.86
N ASP A 148 12.18 3.12 13.95
CA ASP A 148 13.02 3.74 14.96
C ASP A 148 14.37 4.19 14.38
N ALA A 149 14.95 3.41 13.44
CA ALA A 149 16.16 3.81 12.74
C ALA A 149 15.95 5.06 11.86
N PHE A 150 14.81 5.19 11.18
CA PHE A 150 14.48 6.41 10.44
C PHE A 150 14.30 7.61 11.37
N HIS A 151 13.64 7.42 12.51
CA HIS A 151 13.50 8.46 13.53
C HIS A 151 14.86 8.91 14.06
N GLN A 152 15.78 7.99 14.39
CA GLN A 152 17.13 8.34 14.84
C GLN A 152 17.97 9.09 13.78
N ILE A 153 17.89 8.69 12.51
CA ILE A 153 18.61 9.39 11.42
C ILE A 153 18.06 10.81 11.20
N HIS A 154 16.75 10.99 11.42
CA HIS A 154 16.06 12.24 11.14
C HIS A 154 15.89 13.16 12.38
N GLY A 155 16.16 12.66 13.59
CA GLY A 155 16.00 13.40 14.84
C GLY A 155 14.55 13.41 15.37
N ASP A 156 13.83 12.29 15.25
CA ASP A 156 12.47 12.06 15.77
C ASP A 156 11.35 12.96 15.20
N THR A 157 11.62 13.71 14.13
CA THR A 157 10.65 14.66 13.56
C THR A 157 9.84 14.13 12.38
N LEU A 158 10.00 12.86 11.98
CA LEU A 158 9.37 12.34 10.75
C LEU A 158 7.93 11.90 11.06
N PRO A 159 6.89 12.56 10.51
CA PRO A 159 5.52 12.16 10.78
C PRO A 159 5.21 10.77 10.18
N ASP A 160 4.26 10.05 10.77
CA ASP A 160 3.88 8.68 10.38
C ASP A 160 3.57 8.56 8.87
N GLU A 161 2.88 9.53 8.29
CA GLU A 161 2.60 9.59 6.85
C GLU A 161 3.85 9.63 5.96
N HIS A 162 4.91 10.31 6.41
CA HIS A 162 6.18 10.41 5.72
C HIS A 162 7.02 9.15 5.96
N MET A 163 6.86 8.52 7.13
CA MET A 163 7.42 7.21 7.41
C MET A 163 6.94 6.17 6.39
N MET A 164 5.68 6.21 5.97
CA MET A 164 5.18 5.29 4.93
C MET A 164 5.93 5.45 3.59
N ILE A 165 6.26 6.68 3.17
CA ILE A 165 7.05 6.94 1.95
C ILE A 165 8.45 6.30 2.08
N CYS A 166 9.10 6.53 3.21
CA CYS A 166 10.43 5.99 3.51
C CYS A 166 10.44 4.45 3.56
N MET A 167 9.47 3.86 4.26
CA MET A 167 9.35 2.42 4.43
C MET A 167 9.01 1.71 3.11
N SER A 168 8.06 2.24 2.34
CA SER A 168 7.77 1.71 1.00
C SER A 168 8.98 1.80 0.08
N GLY A 169 9.72 2.91 0.13
CA GLY A 169 10.91 3.11 -0.67
C GLY A 169 12.05 2.16 -0.32
N LEU A 170 12.39 2.07 0.97
CA LEU A 170 13.45 1.20 1.45
C LEU A 170 13.10 -0.28 1.25
N LEU A 171 11.95 -0.74 1.73
CA LEU A 171 11.65 -2.18 1.73
C LEU A 171 11.24 -2.74 0.36
N SER A 172 10.94 -1.90 -0.63
CA SER A 172 10.75 -2.36 -2.02
C SER A 172 12.08 -2.61 -2.74
N SER A 173 13.10 -1.81 -2.42
CA SER A 173 14.41 -1.86 -3.06
C SER A 173 15.50 -1.42 -2.07
N PRO A 174 15.85 -2.27 -1.09
CA PRO A 174 16.79 -1.91 -0.03
C PRO A 174 18.14 -1.46 -0.60
N SER A 175 18.67 -0.36 -0.06
CA SER A 175 19.93 0.21 -0.53
C SER A 175 21.04 -0.03 0.49
N SER A 176 22.20 -0.52 0.05
CA SER A 176 23.42 -0.59 0.88
C SER A 176 23.92 0.77 1.35
N ARG A 177 23.44 1.88 0.75
CA ARG A 177 23.80 3.26 1.12
C ARG A 177 22.90 3.87 2.17
N TRP A 178 21.85 3.16 2.61
CA TRP A 178 20.95 3.68 3.64
C TRP A 178 21.70 3.88 4.96
N LYS A 179 21.65 5.08 5.53
CA LYS A 179 22.42 5.40 6.76
C LYS A 179 21.95 4.59 7.98
N GLY A 180 20.73 4.06 7.95
CA GLY A 180 20.14 3.26 9.04
C GLY A 180 20.86 1.94 9.31
N TRP A 181 21.70 1.46 8.40
CA TRP A 181 22.55 0.29 8.69
C TRP A 181 23.43 0.48 9.92
N SER A 182 23.93 1.70 10.14
CA SER A 182 24.74 2.02 11.32
C SER A 182 23.93 1.94 12.63
N VAL A 183 22.67 2.37 12.60
CA VAL A 183 21.74 2.29 13.73
C VAL A 183 21.37 0.83 14.03
N LEU A 184 21.21 0.03 12.99
CA LEU A 184 20.82 -1.38 13.09
C LEU A 184 21.99 -2.34 13.35
N ALA A 185 23.24 -1.86 13.32
CA ALA A 185 24.42 -2.71 13.51
C ALA A 185 24.48 -3.37 14.90
N GLY A 186 23.76 -2.83 15.89
CA GLY A 186 23.62 -3.42 17.23
C GLY A 186 22.27 -4.07 17.52
N SER A 187 21.34 -4.09 16.57
CA SER A 187 20.01 -4.68 16.79
C SER A 187 19.99 -6.18 16.47
N GLU A 188 19.15 -6.97 17.14
CA GLU A 188 18.98 -8.39 16.80
C GLU A 188 18.07 -8.56 15.57
N LEU A 189 18.40 -7.88 14.47
CA LEU A 189 17.66 -8.09 13.23
C LEU A 189 18.00 -9.47 12.65
N PRO A 190 17.01 -10.27 12.25
CA PRO A 190 17.21 -11.63 11.73
C PRO A 190 17.87 -11.68 10.33
N PHE A 191 18.38 -10.55 9.84
CA PHE A 191 18.65 -10.26 8.42
C PHE A 191 19.93 -9.47 8.16
N GLN A 192 20.81 -9.33 9.16
CA GLN A 192 21.93 -8.38 9.12
C GLN A 192 22.98 -8.62 8.02
N GLU A 193 22.97 -9.75 7.32
CA GLU A 193 24.05 -10.08 6.40
C GLU A 193 23.96 -9.36 5.03
N ARG A 194 22.77 -8.96 4.57
CA ARG A 194 22.57 -8.37 3.22
C ARG A 194 21.37 -7.43 3.14
N PRO A 195 21.48 -6.22 2.56
CA PRO A 195 20.36 -5.30 2.37
C PRO A 195 19.11 -5.93 1.75
N GLU A 196 19.31 -6.82 0.77
CA GLU A 196 18.23 -7.45 0.00
C GLU A 196 17.32 -8.33 0.85
N SER A 197 17.77 -8.76 2.03
CA SER A 197 16.97 -9.56 2.97
C SER A 197 15.82 -8.78 3.60
N LEU A 198 15.88 -7.43 3.59
CA LEU A 198 14.77 -6.57 4.02
C LEU A 198 13.68 -6.42 2.96
N LYS A 199 13.88 -6.93 1.75
CA LYS A 199 12.96 -6.72 0.64
C LYS A 199 11.62 -7.42 0.89
N LEU A 200 10.53 -6.68 0.74
CA LEU A 200 9.18 -7.25 0.79
C LEU A 200 8.95 -8.18 -0.40
N HIS A 201 8.60 -9.44 -0.14
CA HIS A 201 8.44 -10.44 -1.19
C HIS A 201 7.35 -10.04 -2.18
N GLY A 202 7.72 -9.92 -3.45
CA GLY A 202 6.81 -9.62 -4.57
C GLY A 202 6.34 -8.17 -4.66
N MET A 203 6.89 -7.24 -3.86
CA MET A 203 6.37 -5.88 -3.77
C MET A 203 7.35 -4.85 -4.38
N GLY A 204 6.87 -4.14 -5.40
CA GLY A 204 7.42 -2.83 -5.78
C GLY A 204 6.75 -1.71 -4.98
N TYR A 205 7.16 -0.46 -5.19
CA TYR A 205 6.78 0.68 -4.35
C TYR A 205 5.26 0.82 -4.10
N ALA A 206 4.42 0.70 -5.13
CA ALA A 206 2.98 0.79 -4.97
C ALA A 206 2.38 -0.39 -4.16
N LEU A 207 2.90 -1.60 -4.32
CA LEU A 207 2.43 -2.75 -3.53
C LEU A 207 2.95 -2.69 -2.10
N ALA A 208 4.15 -2.16 -1.87
CA ALA A 208 4.63 -1.89 -0.52
C ALA A 208 3.75 -0.86 0.18
N SER A 209 3.37 0.22 -0.52
CA SER A 209 2.40 1.18 0.02
C SER A 209 1.04 0.54 0.31
N GLU A 210 0.53 -0.33 -0.56
CA GLU A 210 -0.70 -1.10 -0.27
C GLU A 210 -0.56 -1.98 0.97
N PHE A 211 0.59 -2.65 1.11
CA PHE A 211 0.88 -3.49 2.26
C PHE A 211 0.83 -2.70 3.57
N PHE A 212 1.48 -1.54 3.64
CA PHE A 212 1.41 -0.68 4.82
C PHE A 212 0.00 -0.13 5.07
N ARG A 213 -0.75 0.23 4.03
CA ARG A 213 -2.16 0.65 4.18
C ARG A 213 -3.06 -0.48 4.67
N ASN A 214 -2.82 -1.72 4.24
CA ASN A 214 -3.52 -2.90 4.76
C ASN A 214 -3.20 -3.18 6.24
N LEU A 215 -2.02 -2.77 6.71
CA LEU A 215 -1.74 -2.77 8.15
C LEU A 215 -2.49 -1.64 8.86
N GLY A 216 -2.83 -0.54 8.17
CA GLY A 216 -3.52 0.63 8.72
C GLY A 216 -2.64 1.87 8.77
N TRP A 217 -1.54 1.92 8.02
CA TRP A 217 -0.71 3.12 7.95
C TRP A 217 -1.39 4.20 7.10
N ASN A 218 -1.22 5.46 7.50
CA ASN A 218 -1.72 6.59 6.74
C ASN A 218 -0.73 6.94 5.62
N GLY A 219 -1.25 7.15 4.41
CA GLY A 219 -0.45 7.60 3.27
C GLY A 219 -1.03 7.17 1.94
N PHE A 220 -0.34 7.55 0.87
CA PHE A 220 -0.74 7.27 -0.51
C PHE A 220 -0.01 6.05 -1.10
N LYS A 221 -0.76 5.30 -1.90
CA LYS A 221 -0.29 4.31 -2.86
C LYS A 221 -0.43 4.92 -4.25
N PRO A 222 0.61 5.55 -4.81
CA PRO A 222 0.52 6.14 -6.14
C PRO A 222 0.60 5.03 -7.20
N ASP A 223 -0.51 4.37 -7.46
CA ASP A 223 -0.64 3.41 -8.55
C ASP A 223 -0.89 4.11 -9.91
N ARG A 224 -1.02 3.34 -10.98
CA ARG A 224 -1.26 3.89 -12.33
C ARG A 224 -2.55 4.73 -12.45
N HIS A 225 -3.55 4.48 -11.62
CA HIS A 225 -4.82 5.20 -11.65
C HIS A 225 -4.66 6.56 -10.96
N ILE A 226 -4.05 6.58 -9.78
CA ILE A 226 -3.76 7.81 -9.03
C ILE A 226 -2.76 8.69 -9.81
N LYS A 227 -1.65 8.12 -10.27
CA LYS A 227 -0.64 8.87 -11.05
C LYS A 227 -1.23 9.53 -12.28
N ARG A 228 -2.09 8.81 -13.02
CA ARG A 228 -2.77 9.34 -14.21
C ARG A 228 -3.67 10.51 -13.87
N LEU A 229 -4.51 10.39 -12.84
CA LEU A 229 -5.42 11.47 -12.46
C LEU A 229 -4.67 12.69 -11.94
N PHE A 230 -3.65 12.50 -11.10
CA PHE A 230 -2.82 13.61 -10.62
C PHE A 230 -2.04 14.29 -11.75
N ALA A 231 -1.49 13.53 -12.70
CA ALA A 231 -0.83 14.11 -13.87
C ALA A 231 -1.78 14.92 -14.77
N TYR A 232 -3.06 14.55 -14.79
CA TYR A 232 -4.07 15.27 -15.56
C TYR A 232 -4.56 16.53 -14.82
N TRP A 233 -4.78 16.44 -13.51
CA TRP A 233 -5.32 17.54 -12.72
C TRP A 233 -4.30 18.62 -12.39
N TYR A 234 -3.01 18.29 -12.38
CA TYR A 234 -1.97 19.17 -11.85
C TYR A 234 -0.71 19.20 -12.70
N ASN A 235 -0.03 20.35 -12.67
CA ASN A 235 1.38 20.41 -13.04
C ASN A 235 2.22 19.85 -11.89
N VAL A 236 2.41 18.53 -11.90
CA VAL A 236 3.07 17.81 -10.80
C VAL A 236 4.48 18.32 -10.53
N ASP A 237 5.24 18.67 -11.57
CA ASP A 237 6.62 19.18 -11.43
C ASP A 237 6.67 20.58 -10.81
N ALA A 238 5.63 21.39 -10.97
CA ALA A 238 5.50 22.67 -10.26
C ALA A 238 5.02 22.49 -8.81
N MET A 239 4.34 21.38 -8.50
CA MET A 239 3.80 21.11 -7.17
C MET A 239 4.81 20.50 -6.21
N VAL A 240 5.71 19.65 -6.71
CA VAL A 240 6.70 18.94 -5.90
C VAL A 240 8.07 19.22 -6.46
N THR A 241 8.87 19.92 -5.67
CA THR A 241 10.21 20.37 -6.07
C THR A 241 11.20 19.19 -6.13
N ARG A 242 12.31 19.40 -6.84
CA ARG A 242 13.39 18.41 -6.91
C ARG A 242 14.00 18.21 -5.53
N GLU A 243 14.12 19.26 -4.74
CA GLU A 243 14.68 19.26 -3.39
C GLU A 243 13.84 18.41 -2.44
N GLU A 244 12.51 18.51 -2.52
CA GLU A 244 11.60 17.66 -1.74
C GLU A 244 11.77 16.17 -2.08
N ILE A 245 11.88 15.83 -3.36
CA ILE A 245 12.11 14.43 -3.77
C ILE A 245 13.50 13.98 -3.32
N GLN A 246 14.51 14.83 -3.52
CA GLN A 246 15.90 14.55 -3.18
C GLN A 246 16.04 14.22 -1.70
N TYR A 247 15.39 15.00 -0.83
CA TYR A 247 15.34 14.76 0.61
C TYR A 247 14.95 13.32 0.97
N TYR A 248 13.85 12.77 0.42
CA TYR A 248 13.46 11.38 0.70
C TYR A 248 14.42 10.37 0.06
N THR A 249 14.91 10.64 -1.16
CA THR A 249 15.86 9.72 -1.81
C THR A 249 17.18 9.62 -1.05
N ASP A 250 17.66 10.71 -0.46
CA ASP A 250 18.83 10.73 0.43
C ASP A 250 18.56 9.97 1.72
N LEU A 251 17.38 10.19 2.33
CA LEU A 251 16.99 9.52 3.58
C LEU A 251 16.87 8.00 3.40
N ILE A 252 16.38 7.55 2.23
CA ILE A 252 16.25 6.13 1.85
C ILE A 252 17.60 5.57 1.33
N GLY A 253 18.50 6.44 0.88
CA GLY A 253 19.79 6.07 0.29
C GLY A 253 19.69 5.54 -1.16
N SER A 254 18.66 5.90 -1.91
CA SER A 254 18.43 5.41 -3.28
C SER A 254 17.85 6.51 -4.17
N HIS A 255 18.42 6.71 -5.37
CA HIS A 255 18.05 7.78 -6.32
C HIS A 255 17.47 7.27 -7.63
N ASN A 256 16.91 6.05 -7.64
CA ASN A 256 16.34 5.52 -8.87
C ASN A 256 15.05 6.27 -9.27
N LYS A 257 14.79 6.32 -10.57
CA LYS A 257 13.67 7.09 -11.15
C LYS A 257 12.31 6.62 -10.64
N ASP A 258 12.12 5.32 -10.46
CA ASP A 258 10.84 4.75 -10.03
C ASP A 258 10.50 5.11 -8.57
N LEU A 259 11.53 5.16 -7.71
CA LEU A 259 11.41 5.66 -6.34
C LEU A 259 11.07 7.15 -6.33
N ALA A 260 11.81 7.96 -7.08
CA ALA A 260 11.55 9.40 -7.21
C ALA A 260 10.12 9.67 -7.69
N ASP A 261 9.62 8.86 -8.63
CA ASP A 261 8.26 8.96 -9.12
C ASP A 261 7.21 8.53 -8.07
N ASN A 262 7.48 7.47 -7.30
CA ASN A 262 6.62 7.08 -6.18
C ASN A 262 6.53 8.20 -5.13
N ILE A 263 7.68 8.76 -4.71
CA ILE A 263 7.75 9.88 -3.76
C ILE A 263 6.96 11.09 -4.27
N ARG A 264 7.20 11.50 -5.53
CA ARG A 264 6.55 12.64 -6.17
C ARG A 264 5.03 12.55 -6.04
N TYR A 265 4.43 11.44 -6.47
CA TYR A 265 2.98 11.31 -6.47
C TYR A 265 2.39 11.08 -5.07
N SER A 266 3.12 10.48 -4.13
CA SER A 266 2.74 10.46 -2.71
C SER A 266 2.68 11.89 -2.14
N LEU A 267 3.68 12.72 -2.43
CA LEU A 267 3.73 14.12 -1.97
C LEU A 267 2.64 14.99 -2.61
N VAL A 268 2.31 14.79 -3.90
CA VAL A 268 1.11 15.42 -4.50
C VAL A 268 -0.12 15.04 -3.70
N GLY A 269 -0.32 13.75 -3.41
CA GLY A 269 -1.45 13.29 -2.60
C GLY A 269 -1.52 13.97 -1.23
N HIS A 270 -0.37 14.12 -0.56
CA HIS A 270 -0.29 14.79 0.75
C HIS A 270 -0.69 16.26 0.64
N LYS A 271 -0.10 17.02 -0.31
CA LYS A 271 -0.40 18.44 -0.53
C LYS A 271 -1.85 18.70 -0.97
N MET A 272 -2.46 17.72 -1.63
CA MET A 272 -3.80 17.86 -2.19
C MET A 272 -4.93 17.43 -1.25
N THR A 273 -4.58 16.72 -0.18
CA THR A 273 -5.53 16.26 0.83
C THR A 273 -5.96 17.44 1.71
N PRO A 274 -7.28 17.69 1.87
CA PRO A 274 -7.76 18.72 2.77
C PRO A 274 -7.34 18.48 4.23
N GLU A 275 -7.19 19.58 4.98
CA GLU A 275 -6.91 19.53 6.41
C GLU A 275 -7.96 18.70 7.17
N GLY A 276 -7.50 17.92 8.16
CA GLY A 276 -8.36 17.05 8.96
C GLY A 276 -8.78 15.74 8.28
N VAL A 277 -8.44 15.53 7.00
CA VAL A 277 -8.75 14.29 6.27
C VAL A 277 -7.51 13.39 6.19
N ARG A 278 -7.69 12.08 6.36
CA ARG A 278 -6.60 11.11 6.26
C ARG A 278 -6.19 10.89 4.80
N TYR A 279 -4.89 10.81 4.55
CA TYR A 279 -4.34 10.57 3.21
C TYR A 279 -4.84 9.26 2.59
N SER A 280 -4.93 8.20 3.38
CA SER A 280 -5.43 6.92 2.89
C SER A 280 -6.92 6.94 2.53
N GLU A 281 -7.72 7.86 3.08
CA GLU A 281 -9.11 8.04 2.65
C GLU A 281 -9.19 8.75 1.31
N VAL A 282 -8.38 9.80 1.13
CA VAL A 282 -8.29 10.52 -0.16
C VAL A 282 -7.73 9.61 -1.25
N ASP A 283 -6.71 8.80 -0.95
CA ASP A 283 -6.18 7.79 -1.85
C ASP A 283 -7.29 6.84 -2.34
N ASN A 284 -8.10 6.30 -1.41
CA ASN A 284 -9.22 5.42 -1.76
C ASN A 284 -10.24 6.08 -2.69
N LEU A 285 -10.53 7.36 -2.49
CA LEU A 285 -11.42 8.12 -3.38
C LEU A 285 -10.81 8.33 -4.77
N VAL A 286 -9.54 8.78 -4.84
CA VAL A 286 -8.84 9.00 -6.13
C VAL A 286 -8.70 7.68 -6.89
N TRP A 287 -8.34 6.60 -6.18
CA TRP A 287 -8.27 5.25 -6.75
C TRP A 287 -9.63 4.79 -7.27
N ALA A 288 -10.70 4.90 -6.48
CA ALA A 288 -12.04 4.48 -6.90
C ALA A 288 -12.51 5.24 -8.13
N LEU A 289 -12.27 6.56 -8.20
CA LEU A 289 -12.51 7.35 -9.40
C LEU A 289 -11.70 6.84 -10.59
N GLY A 290 -10.39 6.71 -10.45
CA GLY A 290 -9.50 6.35 -11.55
C GLY A 290 -9.66 4.91 -12.04
N ALA A 291 -10.15 4.01 -11.20
CA ALA A 291 -10.41 2.62 -11.55
C ALA A 291 -11.82 2.41 -12.14
N TYR A 292 -12.84 3.09 -11.59
CA TYR A 292 -14.24 2.78 -11.90
C TYR A 292 -15.00 3.86 -12.67
N VAL A 293 -14.60 5.13 -12.59
CA VAL A 293 -15.34 6.27 -13.15
C VAL A 293 -14.55 6.94 -14.28
N LEU A 294 -13.45 7.61 -13.92
CA LEU A 294 -12.59 8.39 -14.83
C LEU A 294 -11.48 7.51 -15.40
N LYS A 295 -11.88 6.51 -16.19
CA LYS A 295 -10.95 5.62 -16.91
C LYS A 295 -10.10 6.42 -17.92
N LYS A 296 -9.02 5.81 -18.42
CA LYS A 296 -8.12 6.43 -19.40
C LYS A 296 -8.91 7.07 -20.55
N GLY A 297 -8.66 8.35 -20.83
CA GLY A 297 -9.34 9.14 -21.87
C GLY A 297 -10.69 9.74 -21.45
N LYS A 298 -11.09 9.58 -20.18
CA LYS A 298 -12.30 10.17 -19.58
C LYS A 298 -11.97 11.03 -18.36
N GLU A 299 -10.74 11.51 -18.27
CA GLU A 299 -10.32 12.40 -17.20
C GLU A 299 -11.06 13.74 -17.28
N GLN A 300 -11.50 14.27 -16.14
CA GLN A 300 -12.14 15.58 -16.03
C GLN A 300 -11.64 16.29 -14.74
N PRO A 301 -11.53 17.63 -14.72
CA PRO A 301 -11.10 18.37 -13.53
C PRO A 301 -12.03 18.15 -12.33
N LEU A 302 -11.47 17.92 -11.14
CA LEU A 302 -12.23 17.74 -9.87
C LEU A 302 -11.65 18.54 -8.70
N THR A 303 -11.08 19.71 -9.00
CA THR A 303 -10.44 20.58 -8.02
C THR A 303 -11.40 21.65 -7.50
N ALA A 304 -11.32 21.97 -6.20
CA ALA A 304 -12.07 23.07 -5.63
C ALA A 304 -11.55 24.41 -6.20
N GLY A 305 -12.44 25.19 -6.81
CA GLY A 305 -12.10 26.51 -7.39
C GLY A 305 -11.81 26.52 -8.90
N ALA A 306 -12.05 25.42 -9.63
CA ALA A 306 -12.13 25.47 -11.08
C ALA A 306 -13.53 26.00 -11.49
N SER A 307 -13.75 27.31 -11.31
CA SER A 307 -14.68 28.01 -12.18
C SER A 307 -14.10 27.98 -13.59
N ALA A 308 -14.90 27.49 -14.54
CA ALA A 308 -14.64 27.69 -15.97
C ALA A 308 -14.47 29.18 -16.30
#